data_AF-A0A932NK68-F1
#
_entry.id   AF-A0A932NK68-F1
#
_cell.length_a   1.000
_cell.length_b   1.000
_cell.length_c   1.000
_cell.angle_alpha   90.00
_cell.angle_beta   90.00
_cell.angle_gamma   90.00
#
_symmetry.space_group_name_H-M   'P 1'
#
loop_
_entity.id
_entity.type
_entity.pdbx_description
1 polymer ?
#
loop_
_entity_poly.entity_id
_entity_poly.type
_entity_poly.pdbx_seq_one_letter_code
_entity_poly.pdbx_strand_id
1 'polypeptide(L)'
;MVDIAKQHFVIARFADYCAYTRPYPHGVTDPVHYLLEKLGELEEPLNVLKQGILEGHMKRFFSEAAAGVSEAQAADFRSVLEGYLAPADFVDVCFHLMEPAGLKDPGRLKLAVECARRMRAARLIDEEAKPEERRSKLYKRLSLELTKRLGFDKLEEVRARRPLDARRLRMLLRRARRETAEYATVFHFPASPDDTFTPFIIPRVESLVAVNRRFLRSLRMR
;
A
#
# COMPACT_ATOMS: atom_id res chain seq x y z
N MET A 1 -10.02 -13.17 -8.05
CA MET A 1 -9.48 -12.77 -9.38
C MET A 1 -9.23 -11.28 -9.31
N VAL A 2 -8.03 -10.82 -9.68
CA VAL A 2 -7.68 -9.39 -9.59
C VAL A 2 -8.54 -8.60 -10.58
N ASP A 3 -9.11 -7.48 -10.14
CA ASP A 3 -9.88 -6.58 -11.01
C ASP A 3 -8.94 -5.83 -11.94
N ILE A 4 -8.80 -6.33 -13.17
CA ILE A 4 -7.87 -5.80 -14.17
C ILE A 4 -8.18 -4.34 -14.53
N ALA A 5 -9.46 -3.95 -14.54
CA ALA A 5 -9.84 -2.56 -14.82
C ALA A 5 -9.34 -1.62 -13.72
N LYS A 6 -9.50 -2.00 -12.45
CA LYS A 6 -8.96 -1.22 -11.31
C LYS A 6 -7.44 -1.22 -11.30
N GLN A 7 -6.79 -2.33 -11.65
CA GLN A 7 -5.34 -2.39 -11.77
C GLN A 7 -4.84 -1.40 -12.84
N HIS A 8 -5.40 -1.43 -14.04
CA HIS A 8 -5.04 -0.48 -15.10
C HIS A 8 -5.28 0.97 -14.67
N PHE A 9 -6.37 1.24 -13.95
CA PHE A 9 -6.62 2.56 -13.39
C PHE A 9 -5.51 3.00 -12.42
N VAL A 10 -5.13 2.15 -11.46
CA VAL A 10 -4.03 2.44 -10.53
C VAL A 10 -2.72 2.68 -11.27
N ILE A 11 -2.40 1.83 -12.26
CA ILE A 11 -1.18 1.96 -13.06
C ILE A 11 -1.16 3.29 -13.80
N ALA A 12 -2.23 3.62 -14.52
CA ALA A 12 -2.32 4.84 -15.30
C ALA A 12 -2.24 6.11 -14.42
N ARG A 13 -2.95 6.12 -13.29
CA ARG A 13 -2.94 7.27 -12.36
C ARG A 13 -1.63 7.42 -11.61
N PHE A 14 -1.00 6.31 -11.22
CA PHE A 14 0.31 6.35 -10.59
C PHE A 14 1.40 6.78 -11.58
N ALA A 15 1.31 6.36 -12.85
CA ALA A 15 2.17 6.83 -13.93
C ALA A 15 1.99 8.34 -14.22
N ASP A 16 0.75 8.83 -14.23
CA ASP A 16 0.44 10.27 -14.34
C ASP A 16 1.08 11.06 -13.18
N TYR A 17 0.96 10.55 -11.95
CA TYR A 17 1.69 11.11 -10.81
C TYR A 17 3.21 11.07 -11.02
N CYS A 18 3.78 10.01 -11.58
CA CYS A 18 5.22 9.88 -11.79
C CYS A 18 5.75 10.70 -12.99
N ALA A 19 4.89 11.26 -13.85
CA ALA A 19 5.27 11.96 -15.08
C ALA A 19 6.02 13.29 -14.82
N TYR A 20 7.35 13.25 -14.68
CA TYR A 20 8.17 14.37 -14.22
C TYR A 20 8.56 15.40 -15.31
N THR A 21 8.13 15.22 -16.57
CA THR A 21 8.42 16.13 -17.69
C THR A 21 7.94 17.57 -17.43
N ARG A 22 6.85 17.72 -16.68
CA ARG A 22 6.41 18.99 -16.08
C ARG A 22 6.06 18.74 -14.62
N PRO A 23 6.35 19.67 -13.68
CA PRO A 23 6.06 19.45 -12.26
C PRO A 23 4.54 19.29 -11.99
N TYR A 24 3.69 19.89 -12.82
CA TYR A 24 2.22 19.81 -12.84
C TYR A 24 1.68 20.42 -14.17
N PRO A 25 0.40 20.21 -14.56
CA PRO A 25 -0.18 20.78 -15.79
C PRO A 25 -0.21 22.31 -15.83
N HIS A 26 -0.27 22.90 -17.04
CA HIS A 26 -0.39 24.34 -17.21
C HIS A 26 -1.74 24.83 -16.66
N GLY A 27 -1.76 25.97 -15.95
CA GLY A 27 -2.98 26.59 -15.42
C GLY A 27 -3.37 26.11 -14.01
N VAL A 28 -2.66 25.14 -13.44
CA VAL A 28 -2.87 24.75 -12.04
C VAL A 28 -2.31 25.83 -11.10
N THR A 29 -3.19 26.38 -10.27
CA THR A 29 -2.87 27.45 -9.30
C THR A 29 -2.25 26.90 -8.02
N ASP A 30 -2.71 25.74 -7.54
CA ASP A 30 -2.13 25.03 -6.41
C ASP A 30 -1.61 23.64 -6.84
N PRO A 31 -0.31 23.52 -7.11
CA PRO A 31 0.27 22.26 -7.57
C PRO A 31 0.35 21.20 -6.46
N VAL A 32 0.38 21.61 -5.19
CA VAL A 32 0.43 20.67 -4.06
C VAL A 32 -0.94 20.03 -3.89
N HIS A 33 -2.01 20.84 -3.94
CA HIS A 33 -3.38 20.35 -3.91
C HIS A 33 -3.67 19.40 -5.07
N TYR A 34 -3.35 19.79 -6.30
CA TYR A 34 -3.51 18.95 -7.49
C TYR A 34 -2.84 17.58 -7.35
N LEU A 35 -1.59 17.54 -6.89
CA LEU A 35 -0.86 16.28 -6.70
C LEU A 35 -1.44 15.42 -5.56
N LEU A 36 -1.96 16.06 -4.50
CA LEU A 36 -2.64 15.35 -3.41
C LEU A 36 -3.96 14.73 -3.88
N GLU A 37 -4.73 15.43 -4.71
CA GLU A 37 -5.96 14.90 -5.32
C GLU A 37 -5.65 13.69 -6.21
N LYS A 38 -4.63 13.79 -7.07
CA LYS A 38 -4.17 12.67 -7.91
C LYS A 38 -3.80 11.42 -7.13
N LEU A 39 -3.07 11.60 -6.02
CA LEU A 39 -2.77 10.48 -5.12
C LEU A 39 -4.01 9.98 -4.37
N GLY A 40 -5.00 10.85 -4.13
CA GLY A 40 -6.29 10.50 -3.55
C GLY A 40 -7.15 9.62 -4.47
N GLU A 41 -7.09 9.82 -5.78
CA GLU A 41 -7.78 8.97 -6.77
C GLU A 41 -7.34 7.50 -6.70
N LEU A 42 -6.13 7.21 -6.17
CA LEU A 42 -5.59 5.86 -6.05
C LEU A 42 -6.14 5.08 -4.86
N GLU A 43 -6.68 5.75 -3.85
CA GLU A 43 -6.96 5.14 -2.55
C GLU A 43 -7.98 4.00 -2.64
N GLU A 44 -9.14 4.29 -3.23
CA GLU A 44 -10.24 3.32 -3.31
C GLU A 44 -9.90 2.16 -4.25
N PRO A 45 -9.37 2.39 -5.48
CA PRO A 45 -8.92 1.29 -6.34
C PRO A 45 -7.86 0.40 -5.70
N LEU A 46 -6.87 0.98 -5.00
CA LEU A 46 -5.86 0.21 -4.27
C LEU A 46 -6.47 -0.63 -3.16
N ASN A 47 -7.41 -0.07 -2.40
CA ASN A 47 -8.11 -0.78 -1.33
C ASN A 47 -8.91 -1.98 -1.89
N VAL A 48 -9.65 -1.78 -2.99
CA VAL A 48 -10.39 -2.87 -3.62
C VAL A 48 -9.47 -3.96 -4.16
N LEU A 49 -8.36 -3.60 -4.79
CA LEU A 49 -7.37 -4.58 -5.27
C LEU A 49 -6.75 -5.34 -4.10
N LYS A 50 -6.39 -4.64 -3.03
CA LYS A 50 -5.84 -5.24 -1.80
C LYS A 50 -6.83 -6.23 -1.18
N GLN A 51 -8.09 -5.83 -1.03
CA GLN A 51 -9.16 -6.69 -0.53
C GLN A 51 -9.36 -7.91 -1.43
N GLY A 52 -9.42 -7.72 -2.76
CA GLY A 52 -9.60 -8.82 -3.71
C GLY A 52 -8.45 -9.83 -3.72
N ILE A 53 -7.21 -9.38 -3.50
CA ILE A 53 -6.05 -10.26 -3.33
C ILE A 53 -6.18 -11.05 -2.02
N LEU A 54 -6.49 -10.38 -0.90
CA LEU A 54 -6.69 -11.02 0.40
C LEU A 54 -7.77 -12.12 0.32
N GLU A 55 -8.93 -11.79 -0.24
CA GLU A 55 -10.03 -12.73 -0.45
C GLU A 55 -9.64 -13.90 -1.37
N GLY A 56 -8.86 -13.63 -2.42
CA GLY A 56 -8.33 -14.65 -3.31
C GLY A 56 -7.42 -15.64 -2.58
N HIS A 57 -6.49 -15.13 -1.76
CA HIS A 57 -5.60 -15.95 -0.94
C HIS A 57 -6.36 -16.74 0.12
N MET A 58 -7.32 -16.12 0.82
CA MET A 58 -8.19 -16.80 1.78
C MET A 58 -8.97 -17.94 1.13
N LYS A 59 -9.64 -17.67 0.00
CA LYS A 59 -10.42 -18.68 -0.73
C LYS A 59 -9.56 -19.87 -1.14
N ARG A 60 -8.36 -19.61 -1.67
CA ARG A 60 -7.42 -20.66 -2.07
C ARG A 60 -6.96 -21.48 -0.87
N PHE A 61 -6.50 -20.81 0.20
CA PHE A 61 -6.04 -21.48 1.41
C PHE A 61 -7.11 -22.39 2.00
N PHE A 62 -8.36 -21.93 2.15
CA PHE A 62 -9.42 -22.76 2.72
C PHE A 62 -9.90 -23.88 1.78
N SER A 63 -9.80 -23.71 0.46
CA SER A 63 -10.07 -24.82 -0.46
C SER A 63 -9.04 -25.93 -0.36
N GLU A 64 -7.77 -25.58 -0.09
CA GLU A 64 -6.69 -26.54 0.12
C GLU A 64 -6.70 -27.11 1.55
N ALA A 65 -7.15 -26.34 2.55
CA ALA A 65 -7.24 -26.75 3.95
C ALA A 65 -8.11 -27.99 4.17
N ALA A 66 -9.18 -28.15 3.40
CA ALA A 66 -10.04 -29.33 3.44
C ALA A 66 -9.33 -30.63 3.00
N ALA A 67 -8.30 -30.52 2.15
CA ALA A 67 -7.47 -31.64 1.70
C ALA A 67 -6.23 -31.88 2.60
N GLY A 68 -5.99 -30.98 3.56
CA GLY A 68 -4.80 -30.98 4.42
C GLY A 68 -3.76 -29.96 3.95
N VAL A 69 -3.46 -29.00 4.81
CA VAL A 69 -2.44 -27.97 4.59
C VAL A 69 -1.19 -28.32 5.39
N SER A 70 -0.02 -28.21 4.75
CA SER A 70 1.29 -28.36 5.41
C SER A 70 1.63 -27.15 6.30
N GLU A 71 2.55 -27.34 7.23
CA GLU A 71 3.05 -26.24 8.07
C GLU A 71 3.69 -25.12 7.24
N ALA A 72 4.36 -25.46 6.14
CA ALA A 72 4.95 -24.49 5.21
C ALA A 72 3.87 -23.62 4.56
N GLN A 73 2.80 -24.24 4.02
CA GLN A 73 1.68 -23.50 3.44
C GLN A 73 0.96 -22.62 4.48
N ALA A 74 0.84 -23.08 5.72
CA ALA A 74 0.29 -22.28 6.81
C ALA A 74 1.20 -21.10 7.21
N ALA A 75 2.53 -21.29 7.17
CA ALA A 75 3.49 -20.22 7.39
C ALA A 75 3.44 -19.16 6.28
N ASP A 76 3.43 -19.59 5.01
CA ASP A 76 3.33 -18.69 3.86
C ASP A 76 2.04 -17.86 3.91
N PHE A 77 0.91 -18.50 4.23
CA PHE A 77 -0.36 -17.80 4.36
C PHE A 77 -0.34 -16.77 5.50
N ARG A 78 0.25 -17.11 6.65
CA ARG A 78 0.45 -16.14 7.75
C ARG A 78 1.29 -14.94 7.31
N SER A 79 2.35 -15.15 6.55
CA SER A 79 3.16 -14.06 6.02
C SER A 79 2.35 -13.13 5.09
N VAL A 80 1.42 -13.69 4.31
CA VAL A 80 0.50 -12.88 3.48
C VAL A 80 -0.45 -12.07 4.37
N LEU A 81 -1.04 -12.69 5.39
CA LEU A 81 -1.98 -12.02 6.29
C LEU A 81 -1.35 -10.86 7.07
N GLU A 82 -0.10 -11.00 7.51
CA GLU A 82 0.63 -9.93 8.21
C GLU A 82 0.78 -8.67 7.35
N GLY A 83 0.89 -8.83 6.03
CA GLY A 83 0.97 -7.74 5.05
C GLY A 83 -0.35 -6.98 4.83
N TYR A 84 -1.47 -7.58 5.24
CA TYR A 84 -2.80 -7.20 4.78
C TYR A 84 -3.76 -6.86 5.91
N LEU A 85 -3.64 -7.46 7.08
CA LEU A 85 -4.57 -7.28 8.19
C LEU A 85 -4.07 -6.25 9.21
N ALA A 86 -5.01 -5.67 9.96
CA ALA A 86 -4.66 -4.88 11.13
C ALA A 86 -4.10 -5.82 12.23
N PRO A 87 -3.27 -5.33 13.17
CA PRO A 87 -2.67 -6.19 14.18
C PRO A 87 -3.68 -7.00 15.00
N ALA A 88 -4.85 -6.43 15.33
CA ALA A 88 -5.91 -7.13 16.06
C ALA A 88 -6.53 -8.26 15.22
N ASP A 89 -6.93 -7.95 13.98
CA ASP A 89 -7.51 -8.94 13.06
C ASP A 89 -6.51 -10.06 12.75
N PHE A 90 -5.21 -9.75 12.64
CA PHE A 90 -4.16 -10.73 12.41
C PHE A 90 -4.02 -11.73 13.57
N VAL A 91 -4.09 -11.26 14.81
CA VAL A 91 -4.02 -12.13 16.00
C VAL A 91 -5.22 -13.08 16.04
N ASP A 92 -6.42 -12.56 15.77
CA ASP A 92 -7.64 -13.38 15.72
C ASP A 92 -7.56 -14.45 14.64
N VAL A 93 -7.05 -14.13 13.44
CA VAL A 93 -6.81 -15.17 12.41
C VAL A 93 -5.80 -16.19 12.88
N CYS A 94 -4.65 -15.72 13.35
CA CYS A 94 -3.58 -16.63 13.73
C CYS A 94 -4.07 -17.59 14.80
N PHE A 95 -4.84 -17.14 15.78
CA PHE A 95 -5.45 -18.01 16.78
C PHE A 95 -6.31 -19.12 16.15
N HIS A 96 -7.15 -18.79 15.17
CA HIS A 96 -8.01 -19.77 14.49
C HIS A 96 -7.29 -20.64 13.43
N LEU A 97 -6.13 -20.19 12.93
CA LEU A 97 -5.34 -20.88 11.91
C LEU A 97 -4.10 -21.60 12.44
N MET A 98 -3.80 -21.50 13.74
CA MET A 98 -2.49 -21.88 14.29
C MET A 98 -2.21 -23.38 14.35
N GLU A 99 -3.21 -24.23 14.20
CA GLU A 99 -3.03 -25.68 14.11
C GLU A 99 -3.53 -26.22 12.76
N PRO A 100 -2.62 -26.51 11.81
CA PRO A 100 -2.99 -27.19 10.56
C PRO A 100 -3.74 -28.50 10.79
N ALA A 101 -3.43 -29.21 11.90
CA ALA A 101 -4.18 -30.38 12.35
C ALA A 101 -5.63 -30.06 12.73
N GLY A 102 -5.86 -28.88 13.34
CA GLY A 102 -7.19 -28.38 13.67
C GLY A 102 -8.03 -27.98 12.47
N LEU A 103 -7.42 -27.67 11.32
CA LEU A 103 -8.14 -27.36 10.07
C LEU A 103 -8.73 -28.61 9.39
N LYS A 104 -8.36 -29.82 9.84
CA LYS A 104 -9.02 -31.08 9.43
C LYS A 104 -10.38 -31.27 10.11
N ASP A 105 -10.61 -30.62 11.25
CA ASP A 105 -11.90 -30.64 11.92
C ASP A 105 -12.91 -29.74 11.19
N PRO A 106 -14.05 -30.27 10.71
CA PRO A 106 -15.02 -29.49 9.94
C PRO A 106 -15.61 -28.30 10.71
N GLY A 107 -15.76 -28.40 12.03
CA GLY A 107 -16.30 -27.33 12.88
C GLY A 107 -15.33 -26.17 13.00
N ARG A 108 -14.06 -26.45 13.27
CA ARG A 108 -12.98 -25.46 13.31
C ARG A 108 -12.75 -24.82 11.95
N LEU A 109 -12.77 -25.61 10.87
CA LEU A 109 -12.64 -25.08 9.50
C LEU A 109 -13.78 -24.10 9.17
N LYS A 110 -15.03 -24.44 9.52
CA LYS A 110 -16.18 -23.56 9.31
C LYS A 110 -16.03 -22.23 10.08
N LEU A 111 -15.63 -22.30 11.35
CA LEU A 111 -15.38 -21.10 12.17
C LEU A 111 -14.27 -20.22 11.56
N ALA A 112 -13.15 -20.82 11.16
CA ALA A 112 -12.05 -20.10 10.54
C ALA A 112 -12.46 -19.40 9.24
N VAL A 113 -13.27 -20.06 8.40
CA VAL A 113 -13.85 -19.47 7.18
C VAL A 113 -14.78 -18.30 7.52
N GLU A 114 -15.64 -18.43 8.54
CA GLU A 114 -16.54 -17.37 8.97
C GLU A 114 -15.79 -16.15 9.51
N CYS A 115 -14.74 -16.35 10.32
CA CYS A 115 -13.88 -15.27 10.79
C CYS A 115 -13.19 -14.58 9.61
N ALA A 116 -12.59 -15.35 8.68
CA ALA A 116 -11.90 -14.80 7.52
C ALA A 116 -12.80 -13.95 6.61
N ARG A 117 -14.08 -14.31 6.43
CA ARG A 117 -15.05 -13.54 5.62
C ARG A 117 -15.32 -12.13 6.16
N ARG A 118 -15.17 -11.93 7.47
CA ARG A 118 -15.41 -10.63 8.12
C ARG A 118 -14.21 -9.69 8.00
N MET A 119 -13.09 -10.19 7.50
CA MET A 119 -11.84 -9.46 7.49
C MET A 119 -11.76 -8.46 6.37
N ARG A 120 -11.07 -7.37 6.67
CA ARG A 120 -10.84 -6.27 5.74
C ARG A 120 -9.35 -6.01 5.68
N ALA A 121 -8.87 -5.75 4.47
CA ALA A 121 -7.53 -5.29 4.27
C ALA A 121 -7.33 -3.95 5.01
N ALA A 122 -6.33 -3.89 5.88
CA ALA A 122 -5.96 -2.67 6.56
C ALA A 122 -5.46 -1.64 5.54
N ARG A 123 -5.97 -0.42 5.63
CA ARG A 123 -5.54 0.69 4.80
C ARG A 123 -4.32 1.35 5.43
N LEU A 124 -3.15 1.16 4.84
CA LEU A 124 -1.90 1.78 5.30
C LEU A 124 -1.96 3.31 5.19
N ILE A 125 -2.79 3.84 4.30
CA ILE A 125 -3.00 5.29 4.20
C ILE A 125 -3.71 5.90 5.41
N ASP A 126 -4.56 5.12 6.09
CA ASP A 126 -5.31 5.56 7.28
C ASP A 126 -4.43 5.54 8.54
N GLU A 127 -3.31 4.81 8.51
CA GLU A 127 -2.36 4.72 9.62
C GLU A 127 -1.73 6.08 9.96
N GLU A 128 -1.57 6.98 8.97
CA GLU A 128 -1.02 8.32 9.21
C GLU A 128 -1.91 9.14 10.16
N ALA A 129 -3.23 8.95 10.11
CA ALA A 129 -4.17 9.67 10.98
C ALA A 129 -4.17 9.15 12.43
N LYS A 130 -3.58 7.97 12.68
CA LYS A 130 -3.50 7.37 14.01
C LYS A 130 -2.32 7.96 14.80
N PRO A 131 -2.44 8.07 16.15
CA PRO A 131 -1.31 8.34 17.03
C PRO A 131 -0.16 7.35 16.79
N GLU A 132 1.08 7.80 16.94
CA GLU A 132 2.27 7.02 16.56
C GLU A 132 2.32 5.64 17.25
N GLU A 133 1.88 5.55 18.50
CA GLU A 133 1.84 4.33 19.29
C GLU A 133 0.85 3.30 18.74
N ARG A 134 -0.20 3.76 18.04
CA ARG A 134 -1.28 2.94 17.47
C ARG A 134 -1.06 2.57 16.01
N ARG A 135 0.00 3.09 15.39
CA ARG A 135 0.34 2.78 13.99
C ARG A 135 0.89 1.35 13.87
N SER A 136 0.46 0.63 12.83
CA SER A 136 0.92 -0.74 12.58
C SER A 136 2.44 -0.83 12.38
N LYS A 137 3.05 -1.93 12.84
CA LYS A 137 4.50 -2.17 12.66
C LYS A 137 4.90 -2.19 11.18
N LEU A 138 4.04 -2.79 10.34
CA LEU A 138 4.24 -2.84 8.89
C LEU A 138 4.30 -1.44 8.29
N TYR A 139 3.33 -0.58 8.64
CA TYR A 139 3.31 0.82 8.19
C TYR A 139 4.57 1.56 8.63
N LYS A 140 4.97 1.44 9.89
CA LYS A 140 6.20 2.09 10.40
C LYS A 140 7.44 1.65 9.62
N ARG A 141 7.61 0.34 9.41
CA ARG A 141 8.73 -0.23 8.67
C ARG A 141 8.77 0.27 7.22
N LEU A 142 7.67 0.10 6.48
CA LEU A 142 7.59 0.51 5.07
C LEU A 142 7.71 2.02 4.91
N SER A 143 7.07 2.80 5.78
CA SER A 143 7.16 4.26 5.73
C SER A 143 8.58 4.74 5.97
N LEU A 144 9.29 4.21 6.97
CA LEU A 144 10.67 4.58 7.25
C LEU A 144 11.60 4.19 6.09
N GLU A 145 11.47 2.95 5.60
CA GLU A 145 12.23 2.44 4.46
C GLU A 145 12.05 3.33 3.23
N LEU A 146 10.80 3.62 2.85
CA LEU A 146 10.49 4.42 1.67
C LEU A 146 10.88 5.89 1.84
N THR A 147 10.71 6.47 3.03
CA THR A 147 11.15 7.85 3.31
C THR A 147 12.64 8.00 3.04
N LYS A 148 13.44 7.05 3.52
CA LYS A 148 14.89 7.02 3.29
C LYS A 148 15.24 6.74 1.84
N ARG A 149 14.55 5.78 1.21
CA ARG A 149 14.83 5.35 -0.17
C ARG A 149 14.51 6.44 -1.19
N LEU A 150 13.44 7.21 -0.98
CA LEU A 150 13.06 8.36 -1.81
C LEU A 150 13.84 9.64 -1.45
N GLY A 151 14.65 9.61 -0.40
CA GLY A 151 15.40 10.77 0.10
C GLY A 151 14.52 11.90 0.63
N PHE A 152 13.31 11.59 1.13
CA PHE A 152 12.37 12.60 1.61
C PHE A 152 12.82 13.26 2.91
N ASP A 153 13.59 12.55 3.73
CA ASP A 153 14.35 13.11 4.85
C ASP A 153 15.19 14.32 4.41
N LYS A 154 15.98 14.15 3.34
CA LYS A 154 16.83 15.20 2.78
C LYS A 154 16.00 16.31 2.14
N LEU A 155 14.90 15.98 1.47
CA LEU A 155 14.01 16.99 0.88
C LEU A 155 13.31 17.83 1.95
N GLU A 156 12.94 17.24 3.09
CA GLU A 156 12.36 17.95 4.23
C GLU A 156 13.38 18.88 4.88
N GLU A 157 14.64 18.47 5.02
CA GLU A 157 15.73 19.36 5.44
C GLU A 157 15.90 20.53 4.47
N VAL A 158 15.96 20.25 3.16
CA VAL A 158 16.09 21.28 2.14
C VAL A 158 14.91 22.25 2.19
N ARG A 159 13.68 21.75 2.40
CA ARG A 159 12.48 22.57 2.61
C ARG A 159 12.66 23.49 3.81
N ALA A 160 13.04 22.95 4.97
CA ALA A 160 13.10 23.67 6.25
C ALA A 160 14.16 24.81 6.30
N ARG A 161 15.23 24.73 5.51
CA ARG A 161 16.34 25.71 5.55
C ARG A 161 15.95 27.14 5.17
N ARG A 162 14.90 27.34 4.36
CA ARG A 162 14.49 28.67 3.83
C ARG A 162 12.98 28.71 3.56
N PRO A 163 12.34 29.89 3.45
CA PRO A 163 10.93 30.01 3.05
C PRO A 163 10.64 29.45 1.65
N LEU A 164 9.51 28.76 1.51
CA LEU A 164 9.14 28.05 0.29
C LEU A 164 8.66 29.02 -0.81
N ASP A 165 9.55 29.39 -1.73
CA ASP A 165 9.17 30.14 -2.93
C ASP A 165 8.69 29.20 -4.07
N ALA A 166 8.09 29.77 -5.12
CA ALA A 166 7.56 29.02 -6.25
C ALA A 166 8.62 28.20 -7.00
N ARG A 167 9.87 28.68 -7.08
CA ARG A 167 10.96 27.95 -7.75
C ARG A 167 11.37 26.73 -6.94
N ARG A 168 11.50 26.88 -5.62
CA ARG A 168 11.85 25.82 -4.68
C ARG A 168 10.74 24.78 -4.58
N LEU A 169 9.48 25.22 -4.55
CA LEU A 169 8.33 24.32 -4.63
C LEU A 169 8.40 23.44 -5.89
N ARG A 170 8.58 24.05 -7.08
CA ARG A 170 8.74 23.28 -8.33
C ARG A 170 9.89 22.28 -8.29
N MET A 171 11.02 22.67 -7.70
CA MET A 171 12.20 21.81 -7.56
C MET A 171 11.92 20.61 -6.64
N LEU A 172 11.32 20.84 -5.47
CA LEU A 172 10.96 19.78 -4.52
C LEU A 172 9.93 18.82 -5.13
N LEU A 173 8.89 19.33 -5.80
CA LEU A 173 7.87 18.51 -6.46
C LEU A 173 8.47 17.66 -7.59
N ARG A 174 9.33 18.25 -8.43
CA ARG A 174 10.00 17.50 -9.51
C ARG A 174 10.87 16.40 -8.93
N ARG A 175 11.63 16.67 -7.87
CA ARG A 175 12.50 15.68 -7.24
C ARG A 175 11.69 14.55 -6.60
N ALA A 176 10.65 14.86 -5.83
CA ALA A 176 9.81 13.84 -5.21
C ALA A 176 9.15 12.89 -6.22
N ARG A 177 8.63 13.44 -7.33
CA ARG A 177 8.01 12.65 -8.39
C ARG A 177 9.03 11.79 -9.14
N ARG A 178 10.23 12.33 -9.40
CA ARG A 178 11.34 11.59 -10.02
C ARG A 178 11.80 10.41 -9.16
N GLU A 179 12.07 10.64 -7.88
CA GLU A 179 12.51 9.57 -6.96
C GLU A 179 11.43 8.49 -6.82
N THR A 180 10.15 8.89 -6.77
CA THR A 180 9.02 7.95 -6.76
C THR A 180 8.97 7.12 -8.05
N ALA A 181 9.13 7.75 -9.21
CA ALA A 181 9.16 7.07 -10.50
C ALA A 181 10.33 6.08 -10.61
N GLU A 182 11.54 6.50 -10.19
CA GLU A 182 12.72 5.64 -10.18
C GLU A 182 12.51 4.45 -9.26
N TYR A 183 11.98 4.65 -8.05
CA TYR A 183 11.72 3.55 -7.13
C TYR A 183 10.60 2.61 -7.61
N ALA A 184 9.59 3.11 -8.31
CA ALA A 184 8.53 2.29 -8.91
C ALA A 184 9.10 1.20 -9.84
N THR A 185 10.20 1.48 -10.54
CA THR A 185 10.87 0.51 -11.41
C THR A 185 11.55 -0.63 -10.64
N VAL A 186 11.94 -0.40 -9.39
CA VAL A 186 12.73 -1.37 -8.58
C VAL A 186 11.93 -2.60 -8.19
N PHE A 187 10.63 -2.47 -7.94
CA PHE A 187 9.78 -3.59 -7.55
C PHE A 187 8.89 -4.10 -8.69
N HIS A 188 9.31 -3.86 -9.93
CA HIS A 188 8.62 -4.28 -11.15
C HIS A 188 7.14 -3.90 -11.14
N PHE A 189 6.86 -2.60 -10.96
CA PHE A 189 5.50 -2.10 -11.09
C PHE A 189 4.93 -2.55 -12.46
N PRO A 190 3.77 -3.23 -12.50
CA PRO A 190 3.22 -3.80 -13.72
C PRO A 190 3.21 -2.82 -14.88
N ALA A 191 3.84 -3.22 -15.98
CA ALA A 191 3.98 -2.41 -17.19
C ALA A 191 3.31 -3.06 -18.41
N SER A 192 3.14 -4.39 -18.39
CA SER A 192 2.37 -5.15 -19.37
C SER A 192 0.93 -5.38 -18.89
N PRO A 193 -0.07 -5.48 -19.80
CA PRO A 193 -1.42 -5.95 -19.46
C PRO A 193 -1.46 -7.33 -18.80
N ASP A 194 -0.44 -8.16 -19.04
CA ASP A 194 -0.32 -9.51 -18.49
C ASP A 194 0.27 -9.54 -17.07
N ASP A 195 0.93 -8.45 -16.65
CA ASP A 195 1.49 -8.34 -15.30
C ASP A 195 0.37 -8.06 -14.31
N THR A 196 0.37 -8.71 -13.15
CA THR A 196 -0.62 -8.43 -12.09
C THR A 196 0.04 -7.96 -10.81
N PHE A 197 -0.68 -7.14 -10.05
CA PHE A 197 -0.23 -6.76 -8.72
C PHE A 197 -0.13 -7.99 -7.82
N THR A 198 1.07 -8.25 -7.31
CA THR A 198 1.32 -9.32 -6.36
C THR A 198 1.05 -8.86 -4.93
N PRO A 199 0.91 -9.82 -3.98
CA PRO A 199 0.79 -9.49 -2.55
C PRO A 199 1.93 -8.64 -1.99
N PHE A 200 3.09 -8.71 -2.65
CA PHE A 200 4.28 -7.96 -2.29
C PHE A 200 4.24 -6.51 -2.79
N ILE A 201 3.62 -6.26 -3.95
CA ILE A 201 3.62 -4.95 -4.63
C ILE A 201 2.58 -4.00 -4.03
N ILE A 202 1.35 -4.47 -3.78
CA ILE A 202 0.26 -3.59 -3.32
C ILE A 202 0.61 -2.81 -2.03
N PRO A 203 1.10 -3.45 -0.95
CA PRO A 203 1.44 -2.71 0.26
C PRO A 203 2.54 -1.66 0.05
N ARG A 204 3.45 -1.88 -0.92
CA ARG A 204 4.51 -0.92 -1.28
C ARG A 204 3.96 0.26 -2.05
N VAL A 205 3.07 0.03 -3.02
CA VAL A 205 2.40 1.10 -3.77
C VAL A 205 1.57 1.95 -2.81
N GLU A 206 0.81 1.32 -1.92
CA GLU A 206 0.02 2.03 -0.90
C GLU A 206 0.92 2.86 0.03
N SER A 207 2.04 2.30 0.49
CA SER A 207 3.01 3.01 1.33
C SER A 207 3.70 4.16 0.58
N LEU A 208 3.98 3.99 -0.72
CA LEU A 208 4.51 5.07 -1.57
C LEU A 208 3.53 6.23 -1.68
N VAL A 209 2.24 5.93 -1.89
CA VAL A 209 1.18 6.93 -1.91
C VAL A 209 1.12 7.66 -0.56
N ALA A 210 1.14 6.92 0.56
CA ALA A 210 1.10 7.50 1.90
C ALA A 210 2.30 8.43 2.17
N VAL A 211 3.53 7.97 1.91
CA VAL A 211 4.76 8.75 2.13
C VAL A 211 4.81 10.00 1.25
N ASN A 212 4.40 9.89 -0.03
CA ASN A 212 4.28 11.05 -0.92
C ASN A 212 3.23 12.05 -0.43
N ARG A 213 2.06 11.59 0.02
CA ARG A 213 1.04 12.48 0.58
C ARG A 213 1.53 13.20 1.84
N ARG A 214 2.25 12.51 2.72
CA ARG A 214 2.86 13.13 3.91
C ARG A 214 3.84 14.24 3.51
N PHE A 215 4.75 13.94 2.58
CA PHE A 215 5.70 14.91 2.08
C PHE A 215 5.00 16.12 1.44
N LEU A 216 4.03 15.89 0.54
CA LEU A 216 3.26 16.96 -0.11
C LEU A 216 2.49 17.83 0.90
N ARG A 217 1.88 17.23 1.94
CA ARG A 217 1.22 17.99 3.01
C ARG A 217 2.19 18.91 3.75
N SER A 218 3.45 18.52 3.89
CA SER A 218 4.50 19.39 4.46
C SER A 218 4.83 20.60 3.58
N LEU A 219 4.50 20.56 2.29
CA LEU A 219 4.74 21.65 1.33
C LEU A 219 3.57 22.63 1.21
N ARG A 220 2.44 22.37 1.87
CA ARG A 220 1.33 23.32 1.90
C ARG A 220 1.81 24.62 2.54
N MET A 221 1.79 25.70 1.77
CA MET A 221 2.03 27.05 2.30
C MET A 221 0.84 27.40 3.20
N ARG A 222 1.11 27.76 4.45
CA ARG A 222 0.12 28.37 5.35
C ARG A 222 0.03 29.86 5.05
#